data_AF-A0A4S3LW05-F1
#
_entry.id   AF-A0A4S3LW05-F1
#
_cell.length_a   1.000
_cell.length_b   1.000
_cell.length_c   1.000
_cell.angle_alpha   90.00
_cell.angle_beta   90.00
_cell.angle_gamma   90.00
#
_symmetry.space_group_name_H-M   'P 1'
#
loop_
_entity.id
_entity.type
_entity.pdbx_description
1 polymer ?
#
loop_
_entity_poly.entity_id
_entity_poly.type
_entity_poly.pdbx_seq_one_letter_code
_entity_poly.pdbx_strand_id
1 'polypeptide(L)' 'MPKAKTHTAIVVRNDGQKRVKIHMTATTWAVSSKEFYYRDTGQRCGGHGRARLLLDTIKPIEAPGAE' A
#
# COMPACT_ATOMS: atom_id res chain seq x y z
N MET A 1 0.01 -13.74 -13.54
CA MET A 1 -1.02 -13.71 -12.47
C MET A 1 -1.00 -12.33 -11.81
N PRO A 2 -2.12 -11.59 -11.76
CA PRO A 2 -2.16 -10.34 -11.00
C PRO A 2 -1.95 -10.66 -9.52
N LYS A 3 -0.98 -10.00 -8.87
CA LYS A 3 -0.75 -10.19 -7.44
C LYS A 3 -2.00 -9.75 -6.67
N ALA A 4 -2.65 -10.69 -5.98
CA ALA A 4 -3.83 -10.41 -5.18
C ALA A 4 -3.53 -9.31 -4.17
N LYS A 5 -4.42 -8.32 -4.10
CA LYS A 5 -4.32 -7.26 -3.10
C LYS A 5 -4.77 -7.86 -1.77
N THR A 6 -3.88 -7.85 -0.79
CA THR A 6 -4.12 -8.47 0.52
C THR A 6 -4.59 -7.45 1.55
N HIS A 7 -4.33 -6.16 1.34
CA HIS A 7 -4.65 -5.11 2.31
C HIS A 7 -5.20 -3.85 1.62
N THR A 8 -5.86 -3.00 2.38
CA THR A 8 -6.21 -1.62 2.02
C THR A 8 -5.43 -0.66 2.91
N ALA A 9 -5.07 0.50 2.37
CA ALA A 9 -4.43 1.56 3.15
C ALA A 9 -4.75 2.92 2.56
N ILE A 10 -4.49 3.97 3.33
CA ILE A 10 -4.59 5.36 2.86
C ILE A 10 -3.19 5.84 2.47
N VAL A 11 -3.08 6.38 1.26
CA VAL A 11 -1.90 7.11 0.80
C VAL A 11 -2.21 8.60 0.85
N VAL A 12 -1.41 9.33 1.61
CA VAL A 12 -1.38 10.79 1.60
C VAL A 12 -0.54 11.22 0.40
N ARG A 13 -1.12 11.99 -0.53
CA ARG A 13 -0.43 12.63 -1.66
C ARG A 13 -0.63 14.13 -1.58
N ASN A 14 -0.02 14.87 -2.50
CA ASN A 14 -0.25 16.31 -2.65
C ASN A 14 -1.74 16.67 -2.85
N ASP A 15 -2.47 15.80 -3.54
CA ASP A 15 -3.90 15.96 -3.83
C ASP A 15 -4.81 15.59 -2.64
N GLY A 16 -4.22 15.10 -1.55
CA GLY A 16 -4.93 14.65 -0.36
C GLY A 16 -4.81 13.15 -0.12
N GLN A 17 -5.72 12.63 0.70
CA GLN A 17 -5.72 11.23 1.16
C GLN A 17 -6.53 10.35 0.21
N LYS A 18 -5.93 9.27 -0.27
CA LYS A 18 -6.60 8.31 -1.16
C LYS A 18 -6.51 6.89 -0.61
N ARG A 19 -7.66 6.23 -0.48
CA ARG A 19 -7.74 4.80 -0.15
C ARG A 19 -7.31 3.97 -1.35
N VAL A 20 -6.35 3.07 -1.15
CA VAL A 20 -5.80 2.18 -2.17
C VAL A 20 -5.75 0.74 -1.68
N LYS A 21 -5.78 -0.20 -2.62
CA LYS A 21 -5.57 -1.63 -2.35
C LYS A 21 -4.11 -1.97 -2.59
N ILE A 22 -3.47 -2.59 -1.61
CA ILE A 22 -2.04 -2.87 -1.60
C ILE A 22 -1.78 -4.36 -1.46
N HIS A 23 -0.68 -4.81 -2.02
CA HIS A 23 -0.18 -6.15 -1.84
C HIS A 23 1.01 -6.10 -0.88
N MET A 24 0.91 -6.85 0.21
CA MET A 24 1.99 -7.06 1.16
C MET A 24 3.11 -7.85 0.50
N THR A 25 4.32 -7.30 0.45
CA THR A 25 5.54 -8.06 0.13
C THR A 25 6.43 -8.15 1.38
N ALA A 26 7.57 -8.83 1.27
CA ALA A 26 8.52 -8.96 2.38
C ALA A 26 8.91 -7.61 2.98
N THR A 27 9.24 -6.63 2.14
CA THR A 27 9.79 -5.33 2.58
C THR A 27 8.96 -4.11 2.18
N THR A 28 7.97 -4.29 1.29
CA THR A 28 7.20 -3.18 0.73
C THR A 28 5.70 -3.45 0.58
N TRP A 29 4.93 -2.39 0.56
CA TRP A 29 3.52 -2.33 0.20
C TRP A 29 3.38 -1.93 -1.26
N ALA A 30 2.98 -2.87 -2.11
CA ALA A 30 2.83 -2.65 -3.55
C ALA A 30 1.40 -2.17 -3.90
N VAL A 31 1.25 -0.89 -4.21
CA VAL A 31 -0.03 -0.30 -4.64
C VAL A 31 -0.28 -0.60 -6.11
N SER A 32 0.74 -0.50 -6.95
CA SER A 32 0.68 -0.85 -8.37
C SER A 32 2.06 -1.27 -8.86
N SER A 33 2.18 -1.67 -10.12
CA SER A 33 3.46 -2.04 -10.74
C SER A 33 4.51 -0.92 -10.76
N LYS A 34 4.08 0.33 -10.55
CA LYS A 34 4.93 1.54 -10.58
C LYS A 34 4.95 2.30 -9.25
N GLU A 35 4.31 1.76 -8.21
CA GLU A 35 4.14 2.45 -6.94
C GLU A 35 4.20 1.50 -5.75
N PHE A 36 5.26 1.66 -4.96
CA PHE A 36 5.64 0.82 -3.83
C PHE A 36 6.01 1.70 -2.64
N TYR A 37 5.69 1.26 -1.44
CA TYR A 37 6.02 1.96 -0.20
C TYR A 37 6.76 1.03 0.76
N TYR A 38 7.73 1.53 1.51
CA TYR A 38 8.41 0.74 2.53
C TYR A 38 7.45 0.37 3.64
N ARG A 39 7.55 -0.88 4.09
CA ARG A 39 6.71 -1.41 5.17
C ARG A 39 6.94 -0.72 6.50
N ASP A 40 8.19 -0.37 6.75
CA ASP A 40 8.66 0.15 8.03
C ASP A 40 8.31 1.64 8.20
N THR A 41 8.50 2.43 7.14
CA THR A 41 8.37 3.89 7.22
C THR A 41 7.16 4.44 6.46
N GLY A 42 6.50 3.63 5.63
CA GLY A 42 5.43 4.08 4.72
C GLY A 42 5.91 5.03 3.61
N GLN A 43 7.23 5.25 3.47
CA GLN A 43 7.79 6.13 2.46
C GLN A 43 7.77 5.49 1.08
N ARG A 44 7.59 6.28 0.02
CA ARG A 44 7.61 5.78 -1.36
C ARG A 44 9.01 5.31 -1.74
N CYS A 45 9.10 4.10 -2.30
CA CYS A 45 10.34 3.56 -2.83
C CYS A 45 10.74 4.29 -4.12
N GLY A 46 12.01 4.72 -4.22
CA GLY A 46 12.59 5.31 -5.43
C GLY A 46 12.11 6.72 -5.80
N GLY A 47 11.42 7.44 -4.90
CA GLY A 47 10.96 8.80 -5.15
C GLY A 47 11.09 9.70 -3.92
N HIS A 48 11.79 10.81 -4.06
CA HIS A 48 11.83 11.86 -3.03
C HIS A 48 10.56 12.72 -3.12
N GLY A 49 9.57 12.46 -2.24
CA GLY A 49 8.57 13.46 -1.87
C GLY A 49 7.09 13.10 -1.98
N ARG A 50 6.32 13.80 -1.10
CA ARG A 50 4.87 14.02 -0.95
C ARG A 50 3.90 12.84 -0.87
N ALA A 51 4.27 11.66 -1.34
CA ALA A 51 3.43 10.47 -1.22
C ALA A 51 3.91 9.58 -0.06
N ARG A 52 3.09 9.40 0.96
CA ARG A 52 3.34 8.51 2.11
C ARG A 52 2.14 7.61 2.33
N LEU A 53 2.40 6.33 2.53
CA LEU A 53 1.39 5.36 2.93
C LEU A 53 1.26 5.37 4.45
N LEU A 54 0.03 5.54 4.95
CA LEU A 54 -0.27 5.55 6.37
C LEU A 54 -0.36 4.11 6.87
N LEU A 55 0.68 3.68 7.58
CA LEU A 55 0.79 2.32 8.11
C LEU A 55 -0.33 1.98 9.10
N ASP A 56 -0.74 2.96 9.90
CA ASP A 56 -1.84 2.84 10.88
C ASP A 56 -3.20 2.51 10.21
N THR A 57 -3.39 2.98 8.97
CA THR A 57 -4.63 2.77 8.22
C THR A 57 -4.66 1.45 7.44
N ILE A 58 -3.59 0.65 7.54
CA ILE A 58 -3.49 -0.63 6.82
C ILE A 58 -4.46 -1.62 7.45
N LYS A 59 -5.40 -2.12 6.65
CA LYS A 59 -6.36 -3.15 7.05
C LYS A 59 -6.32 -4.32 6.08
N PRO A 60 -6.30 -5.58 6.54
CA PRO A 60 -6.43 -6.72 5.64
C PRO A 60 -7.74 -6.61 4.86
N ILE A 61 -7.67 -6.91 3.56
CA ILE A 61 -8.88 -7.18 2.78
C ILE A 61 -9.17 -8.62 3.09
N GLU A 62 -10.16 -8.88 3.95
CA GLU A 62 -10.68 -10.23 4.12
C GLU A 62 -11.03 -10.75 2.72
N ALA A 63 -10.25 -11.72 2.26
CA ALA A 63 -10.54 -12.41 1.02
C ALA A 63 -11.74 -13.32 1.33
N PRO A 64 -12.85 -13.23 0.59
CA PRO A 64 -13.90 -14.25 0.71
C PRO A 64 -13.31 -15.56 0.16
N GLY A 65 -12.80 -16.44 1.04
CA GLY A 65 -12.28 -17.74 0.61
C GLY A 65 -11.18 -18.35 1.49
N ALA A 66 -11.31 -18.28 2.82
CA ALA A 66 -10.57 -19.16 3.71
C ALA A 66 -11.56 -19.83 4.67
N GLU A 67 -12.34 -20.77 4.12
CA GLU A 67 -12.96 -21.89 4.85
C GLU A 67 -12.53 -23.18 4.14
#